data_AF-A0A430SF35-F1
#
_entry.id   AF-A0A430SF35-F1
#
_cell.length_a   1.000
_cell.length_b   1.000
_cell.length_c   1.000
_cell.angle_alpha   90.00
_cell.angle_beta   90.00
_cell.angle_gamma   90.00
#
_symmetry.space_group_name_H-M   'P 1'
#
loop_
_entity.id
_entity.type
_entity.pdbx_description
1 polymer ?
#
loop_
_entity_poly.entity_id
_entity_poly.type
_entity_poly.pdbx_seq_one_letter_code
_entity_poly.pdbx_strand_id
1 'polypeptide(L)'
;MEELTRLALEALRERYPGRPAYEERLRQELSTVEALGLAGFFLLAHGVVRWARSRGILAVARGSAVGSLLAHLLDLTPVDPVAEGLLFERFLHGGMKALPDIDLDLSSRRREEVIRHLEDTYGAHEAMAAAYVTYRLPLAVQDLGRALGLPAELRRRLTKALGRDFRHLSPHRAREAEPLFREVLGEAPVKELLLRLLSLMEKGHVRHLMPHVGGVVVAPGPLTRYAPVVRSAGGVRMLTLDKDDLEALGLVKLDLLGLRMLSALEEAREEVFRTEGVWLDLEALPQAALPEGPTRLEEEVYRPLWRGETLGVFQLESPAQTAMSRRLRPRTLEDLAHQIALVRPGPIQSGTVRPYLKRRLGQEEAKPLHPALDRILARTHGVLLFQEQLLSLLHHGAGMDWAEAEAFRKAVARARDGEDLEPLRERFLRGLEGTLGLVGERAEEVWRMVEGFRGYGFTESHARAFARHAYASLWLKHRYPAEFLAGVLSEMPGMWPPATWRQEARRLGVPFLPLSINRSGLRYRVEGVGGKKALRPPLTAAKGVSEEAARAILRERLRGPFTSLEDFRARLHPPVALPESAKLSCGQTDLRKQVALPEGQTDSFVCYLTPTPGV
;
A
#
# COMPACT_ATOMS: atom_id res chain seq x y z
N MET A 1 17.32 26.64 2.85
CA MET A 1 18.15 25.72 3.66
C MET A 1 18.03 26.06 5.14
N GLU A 2 18.23 27.31 5.54
CA GLU A 2 18.12 27.78 6.93
C GLU A 2 16.88 27.26 7.68
N GLU A 3 15.69 27.40 7.10
CA GLU A 3 14.44 26.94 7.73
C GLU A 3 14.39 25.43 7.97
N LEU A 4 14.89 24.64 7.01
CA LEU A 4 14.96 23.18 7.12
C LEU A 4 15.90 22.77 8.25
N THR A 5 17.07 23.39 8.33
CA THR A 5 18.04 23.17 9.41
C THR A 5 17.46 23.53 10.76
N ARG A 6 16.77 24.67 10.86
CA ARG A 6 16.13 25.14 12.10
C ARG A 6 15.13 24.11 12.63
N LEU A 7 14.17 23.69 11.79
CA LEU A 7 13.16 22.69 12.15
C LEU A 7 13.79 21.36 12.60
N ALA A 8 14.79 20.86 11.86
CA ALA A 8 15.44 19.61 12.18
C ALA A 8 16.22 19.67 13.50
N LEU A 9 16.93 20.76 13.76
CA LEU A 9 17.69 20.95 15.01
C LEU A 9 16.77 21.12 16.22
N GLU A 10 15.63 21.80 16.07
CA GLU A 10 14.63 21.91 17.14
C GLU A 10 14.08 20.52 17.51
N ALA A 11 13.62 19.75 16.52
CA ALA A 11 13.11 18.40 16.74
C ALA A 11 14.18 17.46 17.32
N LEU A 12 15.44 17.58 16.88
CA LEU A 12 16.55 16.79 17.40
C LEU A 12 16.79 17.07 18.89
N ARG A 13 16.82 18.36 19.28
CA ARG A 13 17.02 18.76 20.68
C ARG A 13 15.90 18.29 21.58
N GLU A 14 14.66 18.31 21.09
CA GLU A 14 13.48 17.87 21.85
C GLU A 14 13.45 16.34 22.02
N ARG A 15 13.65 15.58 20.94
CA ARG A 15 13.47 14.11 20.93
C ARG A 15 14.71 13.35 21.37
N TYR A 16 15.90 13.88 21.12
CA TYR A 16 17.18 13.18 21.30
C TYR A 16 18.24 14.07 21.98
N PRO A 17 17.97 14.65 23.16
CA PRO A 17 18.93 15.54 23.83
C PRO A 17 20.24 14.81 24.15
N GLY A 18 21.37 15.36 23.69
CA GLY A 18 22.71 14.84 23.99
C GLY A 18 23.04 13.49 23.36
N ARG A 19 22.59 13.24 22.13
CA ARG A 19 22.85 11.99 21.38
C ARG A 19 23.80 12.23 20.19
N PRO A 20 25.13 12.06 20.36
CA PRO A 20 26.12 12.40 19.33
C PRO A 20 25.92 11.67 18.00
N ALA A 21 25.48 10.41 18.03
CA ALA A 21 25.23 9.63 16.81
C ALA A 21 24.13 10.25 15.92
N TYR A 22 23.11 10.86 16.54
CA TYR A 22 22.02 11.52 15.80
C TYR A 22 22.47 12.89 15.28
N GLU A 23 23.26 13.64 16.06
CA GLU A 23 23.84 14.91 15.63
C GLU A 23 24.76 14.74 14.42
N GLU A 24 25.61 13.71 14.44
CA GLU A 24 26.50 13.36 13.33
C GLU A 24 25.69 12.98 12.08
N ARG A 25 24.72 12.07 12.23
CA ARG A 25 23.84 11.65 11.14
C ARG A 25 23.10 12.85 10.54
N LEU A 26 22.51 13.71 11.37
CA LEU A 26 21.80 14.88 10.87
C LEU A 26 22.71 15.82 10.09
N ARG A 27 23.95 16.04 10.56
CA ARG A 27 24.92 16.89 9.86
C ARG A 27 25.26 16.34 8.46
N GLN A 28 25.48 15.03 8.36
CA GLN A 28 25.75 14.34 7.10
C GLN A 28 24.57 14.44 6.13
N GLU A 29 23.35 14.20 6.62
CA GLU A 29 22.14 14.30 5.80
C GLU A 29 21.89 15.73 5.32
N LEU A 30 21.99 16.74 6.20
CA LEU A 30 21.82 18.15 5.84
C LEU A 30 22.83 18.60 4.78
N SER A 31 24.11 18.21 4.93
CA SER A 31 25.14 18.51 3.93
C SER A 31 24.83 17.89 2.57
N THR A 32 24.36 16.63 2.54
CA THR A 32 23.94 15.98 1.30
C THR A 32 22.73 16.70 0.67
N VAL A 33 21.73 17.06 1.47
CA VAL A 33 20.52 17.76 1.02
C VAL A 33 20.84 19.14 0.48
N GLU A 34 21.77 19.86 1.11
CA GLU A 34 22.24 21.17 0.65
C GLU A 34 22.98 21.05 -0.68
N ALA A 35 23.92 20.10 -0.80
CA ALA A 35 24.67 19.86 -2.03
C ALA A 35 23.76 19.50 -3.21
N LEU A 36 22.66 18.78 -2.97
CA LEU A 36 21.68 18.41 -3.99
C LEU A 36 20.57 19.45 -4.19
N GLY A 37 20.56 20.55 -3.43
CA GLY A 37 19.53 21.59 -3.54
C GLY A 37 18.11 21.14 -3.15
N LEU A 38 17.98 20.11 -2.30
CA LEU A 38 16.70 19.46 -2.01
C LEU A 38 15.93 20.06 -0.81
N ALA A 39 16.37 21.20 -0.28
CA ALA A 39 15.76 21.77 0.92
C ALA A 39 14.26 22.06 0.76
N GLY A 40 13.87 22.63 -0.39
CA GLY A 40 12.47 22.94 -0.69
C GLY A 40 11.60 21.67 -0.80
N PHE A 41 12.19 20.56 -1.24
CA PHE A 41 11.49 19.29 -1.37
C PHE A 41 11.08 18.69 -0.01
N PHE A 42 12.01 18.68 0.96
CA PHE A 42 11.70 18.23 2.31
C PHE A 42 10.68 19.15 2.99
N LEU A 43 10.80 20.47 2.81
CA LEU A 43 9.84 21.43 3.37
C LEU A 43 8.44 21.29 2.76
N LEU A 44 8.35 21.01 1.46
CA LEU A 44 7.08 20.72 0.79
C LEU A 44 6.44 19.46 1.38
N ALA A 45 7.19 18.35 1.46
CA ALA A 45 6.70 17.11 2.04
C ALA A 45 6.27 17.30 3.50
N HIS A 46 7.06 18.03 4.30
CA HIS A 46 6.75 18.36 5.68
C HIS A 46 5.46 19.18 5.80
N GLY A 47 5.29 20.20 4.97
CA GLY A 47 4.06 21.01 4.93
C GLY A 47 2.82 20.18 4.63
N VAL A 48 2.91 19.27 3.64
CA VAL A 48 1.81 18.36 3.28
C VAL A 48 1.45 17.42 4.43
N VAL A 49 2.43 16.75 5.02
CA VAL A 49 2.20 15.81 6.13
C VAL A 49 1.66 16.53 7.35
N ARG A 50 2.23 17.69 7.72
CA ARG A 50 1.75 18.51 8.83
C ARG A 50 0.30 18.96 8.64
N TRP A 51 -0.06 19.41 7.43
CA TRP A 51 -1.43 19.79 7.11
C TRP A 51 -2.38 18.61 7.22
N ALA A 52 -2.03 17.46 6.62
CA ALA A 52 -2.84 16.25 6.66
C ALA A 52 -3.10 15.80 8.10
N ARG A 53 -2.04 15.73 8.93
CA ARG A 53 -2.12 15.36 10.34
C ARG A 53 -2.98 16.32 11.15
N SER A 54 -2.92 17.64 10.89
CA SER A 54 -3.79 18.63 11.55
C SER A 54 -5.29 18.43 11.30
N ARG A 55 -5.64 17.70 10.22
CA ARG A 55 -7.01 17.31 9.87
C ARG A 55 -7.35 15.88 10.27
N GLY A 56 -6.47 15.22 11.03
CA GLY A 56 -6.59 13.82 11.42
C GLY A 56 -6.38 12.83 10.27
N ILE A 57 -5.80 13.24 9.14
CA ILE A 57 -5.46 12.35 8.02
C ILE A 57 -4.11 11.70 8.32
N LEU A 58 -4.06 10.37 8.27
CA LEU A 58 -2.81 9.60 8.29
C LEU A 58 -2.04 9.90 7.00
N ALA A 59 -0.82 10.37 7.19
CA ALA A 59 0.12 10.67 6.14
C ALA A 59 1.51 10.24 6.61
N VAL A 60 2.10 9.28 5.91
CA VAL A 60 3.42 8.76 6.23
C VAL A 60 4.24 8.54 4.98
N ALA A 61 5.53 8.83 5.07
CA ALA A 61 6.49 8.50 4.04
C ALA A 61 6.72 6.98 4.02
N ARG A 62 6.99 6.47 2.83
CA ARG A 62 7.42 5.10 2.58
C ARG A 62 8.62 5.10 1.64
N GLY A 63 9.15 3.91 1.37
CA GLY A 63 10.27 3.78 0.43
C GLY A 63 11.59 4.14 1.09
N SER A 64 12.57 4.54 0.29
CA SER A 64 13.92 4.85 0.78
C SER A 64 13.96 6.09 1.69
N ALA A 65 13.04 7.05 1.52
CA ALA A 65 12.96 8.25 2.36
C ALA A 65 12.83 7.94 3.87
N VAL A 66 12.31 6.75 4.22
CA VAL A 66 12.21 6.27 5.59
C VAL A 66 13.58 6.04 6.24
N GLY A 67 14.64 5.86 5.45
CA GLY A 67 16.02 5.77 5.93
C GLY A 67 16.65 7.11 6.32
N SER A 68 15.95 8.24 6.21
CA SER A 68 16.48 9.58 6.54
C SER A 68 16.07 10.03 7.94
N LEU A 69 17.06 10.37 8.77
CA LEU A 69 16.85 10.99 10.08
C LEU A 69 16.18 12.36 9.91
N LEU A 70 16.53 13.10 8.86
CA LEU A 70 15.86 14.35 8.54
C LEU A 70 14.37 14.14 8.26
N ALA A 71 13.99 13.11 7.50
CA ALA A 71 12.59 12.77 7.26
C ALA A 71 11.86 12.38 8.57
N HIS A 72 12.53 11.67 9.47
CA HIS A 72 12.00 11.32 10.79
C HIS A 72 11.76 12.56 11.67
N LEU A 73 12.75 13.45 11.76
CA LEU A 73 12.67 14.68 12.57
C LEU A 73 11.62 15.67 12.05
N LEU A 74 11.31 15.63 10.74
CA LEU A 74 10.25 16.40 10.11
C LEU A 74 8.89 15.72 10.15
N ASP A 75 8.73 14.65 10.94
CA ASP A 75 7.47 13.91 11.09
C ASP A 75 6.94 13.30 9.79
N LEU A 76 7.80 13.11 8.79
CA LEU A 76 7.43 12.40 7.57
C LEU A 76 7.27 10.90 7.85
N THR A 77 8.06 10.36 8.77
CA THR A 77 8.01 8.94 9.14
C THR A 77 8.17 8.76 10.65
N PRO A 78 7.39 7.86 11.28
CA PRO A 78 7.59 7.50 12.68
C PRO A 78 8.74 6.51 12.91
N VAL A 79 9.37 6.02 11.83
CA VAL A 79 10.53 5.11 11.91
C VAL A 79 11.76 5.92 12.28
N ASP A 80 12.47 5.49 13.32
CA ASP A 80 13.77 6.03 13.72
C ASP A 80 14.87 5.29 12.94
N PRO A 81 15.49 5.90 11.92
CA PRO A 81 16.46 5.21 11.08
C PRO A 81 17.80 4.99 11.78
N VAL A 82 18.13 5.73 12.83
CA VAL A 82 19.38 5.54 13.56
C VAL A 82 19.23 4.36 14.52
N ALA A 83 18.15 4.32 15.30
CA ALA A 83 17.85 3.18 16.17
C ALA A 83 17.64 1.88 15.36
N GLU A 84 16.97 1.98 14.21
CA GLU A 84 16.74 0.84 13.33
C GLU A 84 17.88 0.59 12.32
N GLY A 85 19.02 1.27 12.41
CA GLY A 85 20.21 1.00 11.59
C GLY A 85 19.97 1.08 10.07
N LEU A 86 19.08 1.98 9.63
CA LEU A 86 18.72 2.15 8.23
C LEU A 86 19.72 3.04 7.48
N LEU A 87 20.00 2.66 6.23
CA LEU A 87 20.97 3.31 5.36
C LEU A 87 20.37 4.56 4.69
N PHE A 88 20.95 5.74 4.93
CA PHE A 88 20.52 6.99 4.30
C PHE A 88 20.87 7.03 2.82
N GLU A 89 21.99 6.43 2.44
CA GLU A 89 22.56 6.48 1.10
C GLU A 89 21.76 5.68 0.08
N ARG A 90 20.86 4.81 0.56
CA ARG A 90 19.80 4.24 -0.28
C ARG A 90 18.80 5.30 -0.73
N PHE A 91 18.59 6.35 0.06
CA PHE A 91 17.74 7.48 -0.29
C PHE A 91 18.51 8.57 -1.05
N LEU A 92 19.57 9.11 -0.44
CA LEU A 92 20.36 10.21 -1.00
C LEU A 92 21.85 9.99 -0.82
N HIS A 93 22.62 10.18 -1.89
CA HIS A 93 24.08 10.22 -1.83
C HIS A 93 24.62 11.25 -2.83
N GLY A 94 25.83 11.77 -2.60
CA GLY A 94 26.39 12.89 -3.39
C GLY A 94 26.63 12.60 -4.88
N GLY A 95 26.60 11.34 -5.30
CA GLY A 95 26.72 10.94 -6.70
C GLY A 95 25.39 10.74 -7.44
N MET A 96 24.24 11.05 -6.81
CA MET A 96 22.94 10.95 -7.46
C MET A 96 22.78 12.02 -8.55
N LYS A 97 22.40 11.57 -9.75
CA LYS A 97 22.02 12.43 -10.88
C LYS A 97 20.51 12.62 -11.01
N ALA A 98 19.74 11.66 -10.50
CA ALA A 98 18.29 11.66 -10.53
C ALA A 98 17.74 12.35 -9.28
N LEU A 99 16.67 13.14 -9.44
CA LEU A 99 15.95 13.67 -8.28
C LEU A 99 15.24 12.53 -7.53
N PRO A 100 15.31 12.52 -6.19
CA PRO A 100 14.63 11.51 -5.38
C PRO A 100 13.11 11.69 -5.39
N ASP A 101 12.38 10.58 -5.23
CA ASP A 101 10.95 10.58 -4.95
C ASP A 101 10.71 10.42 -3.43
N ILE A 102 9.75 11.16 -2.88
CA ILE A 102 9.16 10.93 -1.55
C ILE A 102 7.74 10.44 -1.81
N ASP A 103 7.51 9.17 -1.53
CA ASP A 103 6.20 8.56 -1.57
C ASP A 103 5.52 8.79 -0.22
N LEU A 104 4.36 9.47 -0.21
CA LEU A 104 3.49 9.62 0.94
C LEU A 104 2.27 8.71 0.80
N ASP A 105 2.14 7.72 1.67
CA ASP A 105 0.91 6.96 1.82
C ASP A 105 -0.10 7.78 2.65
N LEU A 106 -1.30 7.93 2.09
CA LEU A 106 -2.44 8.66 2.66
C LEU A 106 -3.64 7.74 2.79
N SER A 107 -4.61 8.10 3.63
CA SER A 107 -5.96 7.55 3.50
C SER A 107 -6.48 7.73 2.08
N SER A 108 -6.81 6.61 1.40
CA SER A 108 -7.39 6.65 0.06
C SER A 108 -8.69 7.44 0.01
N ARG A 109 -9.48 7.43 1.09
CA ARG A 109 -10.74 8.15 1.18
C ARG A 109 -10.54 9.66 1.25
N ARG A 110 -9.50 10.11 1.95
CA ARG A 110 -9.25 11.53 2.23
C ARG A 110 -8.13 12.13 1.39
N ARG A 111 -7.54 11.34 0.48
CA ARG A 111 -6.49 11.76 -0.47
C ARG A 111 -6.88 13.01 -1.28
N GLU A 112 -8.12 13.10 -1.73
CA GLU A 112 -8.61 14.25 -2.50
C GLU A 112 -8.65 15.55 -1.67
N GLU A 113 -8.74 15.48 -0.35
CA GLU A 113 -8.62 16.66 0.52
C GLU A 113 -7.19 17.23 0.46
N VAL A 114 -6.18 16.36 0.46
CA VAL A 114 -4.76 16.74 0.37
C VAL A 114 -4.43 17.35 -1.00
N ILE A 115 -4.93 16.73 -2.08
CA ILE A 115 -4.71 17.27 -3.44
C ILE A 115 -5.35 18.64 -3.58
N ARG A 116 -6.61 18.81 -3.13
CA ARG A 116 -7.27 20.12 -3.18
C ARG A 116 -6.53 21.16 -2.36
N HIS A 117 -6.00 20.80 -1.19
CA HIS A 117 -5.17 21.71 -0.42
C HIS A 117 -3.93 22.17 -1.20
N LEU A 118 -3.26 21.26 -1.92
CA LEU A 118 -2.14 21.63 -2.78
C LEU A 118 -2.58 22.52 -3.95
N GLU A 119 -3.68 22.20 -4.62
CA GLU A 119 -4.25 23.03 -5.69
C GLU A 119 -4.59 24.44 -5.18
N ASP A 120 -5.20 24.56 -3.99
CA ASP A 120 -5.57 25.84 -3.38
C ASP A 120 -4.33 26.65 -2.93
N THR A 121 -3.28 25.96 -2.47
CA THR A 121 -2.07 26.60 -1.93
C THR A 121 -1.10 27.04 -3.03
N TYR A 122 -0.90 26.20 -4.05
CA TYR A 122 0.11 26.39 -5.09
C TYR A 122 -0.48 26.77 -6.44
N GLY A 123 -1.78 26.55 -6.68
CA GLY A 123 -2.51 27.06 -7.84
C GLY A 123 -1.84 26.74 -9.17
N ALA A 124 -1.43 27.76 -9.91
CA ALA A 124 -0.80 27.62 -11.23
C ALA A 124 0.56 26.89 -11.22
N HIS A 125 1.12 26.64 -10.04
CA HIS A 125 2.43 26.01 -9.82
C HIS A 125 2.34 24.51 -9.55
N GLU A 126 1.12 23.96 -9.45
CA GLU A 126 0.86 22.56 -9.13
C GLU A 126 -0.07 21.88 -10.16
N ALA A 127 0.24 20.61 -10.46
CA ALA A 127 -0.60 19.68 -11.20
C ALA A 127 -0.09 18.24 -11.02
N MET A 128 -0.92 17.26 -11.38
CA MET A 128 -0.48 15.86 -11.49
C MET A 128 0.41 15.65 -12.73
N ALA A 129 1.38 14.75 -12.64
CA ALA A 129 2.08 14.20 -13.79
C ALA A 129 1.13 13.38 -14.67
N ALA A 130 1.47 13.19 -15.95
CA ALA A 130 0.79 12.23 -16.81
C ALA A 130 1.30 10.80 -16.55
N ALA A 131 0.41 9.83 -16.73
CA ALA A 131 0.76 8.45 -17.01
C ALA A 131 0.34 8.12 -18.44
N TYR A 132 1.29 7.63 -19.23
CA TYR A 132 1.06 7.26 -20.62
C TYR A 132 0.48 5.84 -20.67
N VAL A 133 -0.81 5.72 -20.99
CA VAL A 133 -1.44 4.42 -21.15
C VAL A 133 -1.15 3.93 -22.55
N THR A 134 -0.23 2.97 -22.69
CA THR A 134 0.13 2.35 -23.96
C THR A 134 -0.70 1.10 -24.23
N TYR A 135 -0.88 0.76 -25.51
CA TYR A 135 -1.59 -0.45 -25.87
C TYR A 135 -0.82 -1.72 -25.47
N ARG A 136 -1.50 -2.57 -24.68
CA ARG A 136 -1.21 -3.99 -24.51
C ARG A 136 -2.34 -4.81 -25.15
N LEU A 137 -2.11 -6.10 -25.39
CA LEU A 137 -3.08 -6.95 -26.10
C LEU A 137 -4.53 -6.80 -25.61
N PRO A 138 -4.84 -6.80 -24.30
CA PRO A 138 -6.23 -6.69 -23.85
C PRO A 138 -6.93 -5.41 -24.31
N LEU A 139 -6.27 -4.25 -24.20
CA LEU A 139 -6.85 -2.97 -24.63
C LEU A 139 -6.97 -2.89 -26.15
N ALA A 140 -5.92 -3.34 -26.87
CA ALA A 140 -5.91 -3.32 -28.32
C ALA A 140 -7.02 -4.20 -28.91
N VAL A 141 -7.24 -5.40 -28.34
CA VAL A 141 -8.32 -6.30 -28.73
C VAL A 141 -9.71 -5.70 -28.44
N GLN A 142 -9.88 -4.98 -27.33
CA GLN A 142 -11.16 -4.33 -27.03
C GLN A 142 -11.50 -3.21 -28.01
N ASP A 143 -10.52 -2.38 -28.37
CA ASP A 143 -10.74 -1.21 -29.22
C ASP A 143 -10.78 -1.59 -30.70
N LEU A 144 -9.84 -2.39 -31.21
CA LEU A 144 -9.90 -2.89 -32.59
C LEU A 144 -11.09 -3.84 -32.78
N GLY A 145 -11.36 -4.72 -31.82
CA GLY A 145 -12.54 -5.57 -31.89
C GLY A 145 -13.83 -4.76 -31.95
N ARG A 146 -13.91 -3.60 -31.28
CA ARG A 146 -15.05 -2.69 -31.39
C ARG A 146 -15.15 -2.07 -32.77
N ALA A 147 -14.04 -1.60 -33.32
CA ALA A 147 -13.99 -1.03 -34.67
C ALA A 147 -14.39 -2.07 -35.75
N LEU A 148 -14.04 -3.34 -35.55
CA LEU A 148 -14.41 -4.46 -36.41
C LEU A 148 -15.85 -4.99 -36.18
N GLY A 149 -16.63 -4.36 -35.29
CA GLY A 149 -18.01 -4.76 -35.02
C GLY A 149 -18.17 -6.01 -34.14
N LEU A 150 -17.12 -6.47 -33.46
CA LEU A 150 -17.22 -7.63 -32.56
C LEU A 150 -18.09 -7.30 -31.34
N PRO A 151 -19.08 -8.15 -30.98
CA PRO A 151 -19.91 -7.97 -29.80
C PRO A 151 -19.08 -7.89 -28.51
N ALA A 152 -19.54 -7.08 -27.55
CA ALA A 152 -18.80 -6.85 -26.30
C ALA A 152 -18.49 -8.13 -25.52
N GLU A 153 -19.39 -9.11 -25.54
CA GLU A 153 -19.18 -10.42 -24.92
C GLU A 153 -18.01 -11.18 -25.55
N LEU A 154 -17.93 -11.19 -26.88
CA LEU A 154 -16.86 -11.86 -27.61
C LEU A 154 -15.51 -11.21 -27.35
N ARG A 155 -15.45 -9.87 -27.33
CA ARG A 155 -14.23 -9.14 -26.96
C ARG A 155 -13.80 -9.46 -25.53
N ARG A 156 -14.74 -9.53 -24.57
CA ARG A 156 -14.44 -9.93 -23.18
C ARG A 156 -13.87 -11.34 -23.13
N ARG A 157 -14.45 -12.30 -23.86
CA ARG A 157 -13.95 -13.67 -23.96
C ARG A 157 -12.52 -13.71 -24.50
N LEU A 158 -12.24 -13.00 -25.60
CA LEU A 158 -10.89 -12.87 -26.15
C LEU A 158 -9.89 -12.35 -25.12
N THR A 159 -10.20 -11.24 -24.46
CA THR A 159 -9.29 -10.67 -23.46
C THR A 159 -9.10 -11.55 -22.23
N LYS A 160 -10.10 -12.36 -21.87
CA LYS A 160 -10.02 -13.32 -20.77
C LYS A 160 -9.14 -14.51 -21.15
N ALA A 161 -9.24 -15.00 -22.40
CA ALA A 161 -8.47 -16.13 -22.90
C ALA A 161 -6.96 -15.87 -22.88
N LEU A 162 -6.52 -14.62 -23.10
CA LEU A 162 -5.09 -14.23 -23.04
C LEU A 162 -4.38 -14.60 -21.72
N GLY A 163 -5.12 -14.78 -20.62
CA GLY A 163 -4.56 -15.26 -19.36
C GLY A 163 -3.41 -14.38 -18.82
N ARG A 164 -2.53 -14.95 -18.01
CA ARG A 164 -1.32 -14.26 -17.54
C ARG A 164 -0.21 -14.30 -18.59
N ASP A 165 -0.22 -15.35 -19.41
CA ASP A 165 0.86 -15.68 -20.34
C ASP A 165 0.94 -14.72 -21.52
N PHE A 166 -0.19 -14.15 -21.97
CA PHE A 166 -0.20 -13.30 -23.17
C PHE A 166 -0.67 -11.86 -22.90
N ARG A 167 -1.35 -11.58 -21.79
CA ARG A 167 -1.90 -10.23 -21.52
C ARG A 167 -0.86 -9.11 -21.49
N HIS A 168 0.39 -9.42 -21.21
CA HIS A 168 1.48 -8.45 -21.08
C HIS A 168 2.13 -8.13 -22.44
N LEU A 169 1.84 -8.92 -23.48
CA LEU A 169 2.39 -8.73 -24.81
C LEU A 169 1.94 -7.40 -25.41
N SER A 170 2.84 -6.86 -26.22
CA SER A 170 2.54 -5.73 -27.09
C SER A 170 1.69 -6.19 -28.28
N PRO A 171 0.81 -5.35 -28.84
CA PRO A 171 -0.06 -5.73 -29.94
C PRO A 171 0.64 -6.35 -31.14
N HIS A 172 1.83 -5.87 -31.52
CA HIS A 172 2.57 -6.42 -32.66
C HIS A 172 2.93 -7.92 -32.51
N ARG A 173 2.95 -8.43 -31.27
CA ARG A 173 3.21 -9.85 -30.93
C ARG A 173 1.93 -10.68 -30.82
N ALA A 174 0.78 -10.17 -31.26
CA ALA A 174 -0.52 -10.85 -31.13
C ALA A 174 -0.55 -12.27 -31.70
N ARG A 175 0.25 -12.54 -32.74
CA ARG A 175 0.33 -13.86 -33.37
C ARG A 175 0.80 -14.96 -32.42
N GLU A 176 1.56 -14.64 -31.38
CA GLU A 176 1.96 -15.62 -30.35
C GLU A 176 0.76 -16.16 -29.56
N ALA A 177 -0.32 -15.38 -29.48
CA ALA A 177 -1.56 -15.77 -28.85
C ALA A 177 -2.62 -16.27 -29.84
N GLU A 178 -2.28 -16.49 -31.13
CA GLU A 178 -3.22 -16.93 -32.17
C GLU A 178 -4.06 -18.15 -31.79
N PRO A 179 -3.52 -19.20 -31.11
CA PRO A 179 -4.33 -20.34 -30.70
C PRO A 179 -5.53 -19.95 -29.82
N LEU A 180 -5.37 -18.92 -28.97
CA LEU A 180 -6.43 -18.40 -28.10
C LEU A 180 -7.45 -17.57 -28.87
N PHE A 181 -7.00 -16.83 -29.89
CA PHE A 181 -7.91 -16.12 -30.79
C PHE A 181 -8.74 -17.11 -31.61
N ARG A 182 -8.13 -18.22 -32.06
CA ARG A 182 -8.79 -19.32 -32.77
C ARG A 182 -9.83 -20.04 -31.91
N GLU A 183 -9.54 -20.27 -30.63
CA GLU A 183 -10.51 -20.88 -29.70
C GLU A 183 -11.82 -20.07 -29.61
N VAL A 184 -11.72 -18.74 -29.64
CA VAL A 184 -12.87 -17.85 -29.45
C VAL A 184 -13.54 -17.47 -30.77
N LEU A 185 -12.78 -17.24 -31.84
CA LEU A 185 -13.27 -16.76 -33.14
C LEU A 185 -13.36 -17.86 -34.22
N GLY A 186 -12.81 -19.04 -33.97
CA GLY A 186 -12.65 -20.09 -34.98
C GLY A 186 -11.77 -19.66 -36.15
N GLU A 187 -12.12 -20.11 -37.35
CA GLU A 187 -11.47 -19.72 -38.61
C GLU A 187 -12.18 -18.55 -39.30
N ALA A 188 -12.94 -17.74 -38.56
CA ALA A 188 -13.62 -16.58 -39.13
C ALA A 188 -12.60 -15.59 -39.74
N PRO A 189 -12.85 -15.02 -40.94
CA PRO A 189 -11.93 -14.07 -41.59
C PRO A 189 -11.56 -12.87 -40.72
N VAL A 190 -12.45 -12.47 -39.81
CA VAL A 190 -12.22 -11.39 -38.86
C VAL A 190 -11.06 -11.68 -37.89
N LYS A 191 -10.74 -12.95 -37.63
CA LYS A 191 -9.55 -13.36 -36.83
C LYS A 191 -8.27 -12.88 -37.51
N GLU A 192 -8.08 -13.24 -38.77
CA GLU A 192 -6.88 -12.88 -39.53
C GLU A 192 -6.77 -11.36 -39.72
N LEU A 193 -7.90 -10.68 -39.97
CA LEU A 193 -7.92 -9.22 -40.03
C LEU A 193 -7.53 -8.59 -38.69
N LEU A 194 -8.08 -9.08 -37.57
CA LEU A 194 -7.74 -8.60 -36.24
C LEU A 194 -6.25 -8.80 -35.93
N LEU A 195 -5.71 -10.00 -36.17
CA LEU A 195 -4.28 -10.30 -35.96
C LEU A 195 -3.38 -9.46 -36.85
N ARG A 196 -3.75 -9.24 -38.10
CA ARG A 196 -3.03 -8.34 -39.01
C ARG A 196 -3.03 -6.91 -38.47
N LEU A 197 -4.18 -6.37 -38.09
CA LEU A 197 -4.27 -5.00 -37.54
C LEU A 197 -3.46 -4.85 -36.25
N LEU A 198 -3.54 -5.84 -35.35
CA LEU A 198 -2.72 -5.86 -34.14
C LEU A 198 -1.21 -5.90 -34.48
N SER A 199 -0.82 -6.66 -35.49
CA SER A 199 0.59 -6.75 -35.94
C SER A 199 1.14 -5.42 -36.47
N LEU A 200 0.27 -4.58 -37.03
CA LEU A 200 0.62 -3.27 -37.60
C LEU A 200 0.69 -2.16 -36.53
N MET A 201 0.21 -2.40 -35.31
CA MET A 201 0.27 -1.39 -34.26
C MET A 201 1.71 -1.18 -33.77
N GLU A 202 2.15 0.08 -33.74
CA GLU A 202 3.47 0.46 -33.27
C GLU A 202 3.73 0.02 -31.83
N LYS A 203 4.98 -0.37 -31.55
CA LYS A 203 5.42 -0.69 -30.20
C LYS A 203 5.35 0.56 -29.33
N GLY A 204 4.66 0.47 -28.19
CA GLY A 204 4.53 1.58 -27.25
C GLY A 204 3.53 2.65 -27.69
N HIS A 205 2.70 2.39 -28.70
CA HIS A 205 1.67 3.35 -29.13
C HIS A 205 0.79 3.78 -27.96
N VAL A 206 0.77 5.09 -27.69
CA VAL A 206 0.05 5.71 -26.58
C VAL A 206 -1.43 5.82 -26.95
N ARG A 207 -2.31 5.25 -26.12
CA ARG A 207 -3.75 5.29 -26.32
C ARG A 207 -4.35 6.61 -25.83
N HIS A 208 -3.96 7.02 -24.63
CA HIS A 208 -4.42 8.24 -23.97
C HIS A 208 -3.54 8.56 -22.76
N LEU A 209 -3.66 9.79 -22.28
CA LEU A 209 -3.06 10.24 -21.03
C LEU A 209 -4.07 10.08 -19.89
N MET A 210 -3.56 9.79 -18.70
CA MET A 210 -4.34 9.88 -17.46
C MET A 210 -3.49 10.54 -16.36
N PRO A 211 -4.09 11.14 -15.33
CA PRO A 211 -3.34 11.62 -14.17
C PRO A 211 -2.56 10.48 -13.52
N HIS A 212 -1.30 10.71 -13.19
CA HIS A 212 -0.48 9.77 -12.43
C HIS A 212 -1.12 9.54 -11.06
N VAL A 213 -1.16 8.28 -10.61
CA VAL A 213 -1.85 7.88 -9.38
C VAL A 213 -1.22 8.44 -8.10
N GLY A 214 0.02 8.97 -8.19
CA GLY A 214 0.71 9.62 -7.08
C GLY A 214 1.26 11.00 -7.39
N GLY A 215 1.60 11.30 -8.65
CA GLY A 215 2.70 12.21 -8.94
C GLY A 215 2.29 13.66 -8.98
N VAL A 216 2.17 14.31 -7.83
CA VAL A 216 1.98 15.76 -7.78
C VAL A 216 3.31 16.43 -8.07
N VAL A 217 3.30 17.38 -9.00
CA VAL A 217 4.46 18.19 -9.38
C VAL A 217 4.25 19.59 -8.85
N VAL A 218 5.26 20.13 -8.18
CA VAL A 218 5.29 21.54 -7.77
C VAL A 218 6.53 22.19 -8.37
N ALA A 219 6.33 23.29 -9.09
CA ALA A 219 7.40 24.00 -9.78
C ALA A 219 7.62 25.41 -9.19
N PRO A 220 8.85 25.97 -9.32
CA PRO A 220 9.14 27.32 -8.84
C PRO A 220 8.39 28.42 -9.60
N GLY A 221 7.90 28.13 -10.80
CA GLY A 221 7.08 29.04 -11.62
C GLY A 221 5.81 28.34 -12.14
N PRO A 222 4.95 29.07 -12.88
CA PRO A 222 3.76 28.48 -13.48
C PRO A 222 4.09 27.27 -14.34
N LEU A 223 3.34 26.18 -14.15
CA LEU A 223 3.59 24.91 -14.82
C LEU A 223 3.49 24.99 -16.35
N THR A 224 2.71 25.95 -16.86
CA THR A 224 2.58 26.23 -18.29
C THR A 224 3.87 26.69 -18.96
N ARG A 225 4.91 27.05 -18.18
CA ARG A 225 6.26 27.32 -18.72
C ARG A 225 7.00 26.04 -19.13
N TYR A 226 6.60 24.88 -18.58
CA TYR A 226 7.25 23.59 -18.82
C TYR A 226 6.47 22.77 -19.85
N ALA A 227 5.15 22.65 -19.69
CA ALA A 227 4.28 21.95 -20.63
C ALA A 227 2.81 22.38 -20.49
N PRO A 228 1.95 22.08 -21.48
CA PRO A 228 0.52 22.29 -21.37
C PRO A 228 -0.08 21.62 -20.12
N VAL A 229 -0.94 22.35 -19.42
CA VAL A 229 -1.75 21.82 -18.32
C VAL A 229 -3.15 21.54 -18.83
N VAL A 230 -3.60 20.31 -18.69
CA VAL A 230 -4.93 19.85 -19.13
C VAL A 230 -5.75 19.37 -17.93
N ARG A 231 -7.07 19.30 -18.08
CA ARG A 231 -7.93 18.59 -17.12
C ARG A 231 -8.30 17.23 -17.67
N SER A 232 -8.06 16.20 -16.87
CA SER A 232 -8.55 14.85 -17.16
C SER A 232 -10.08 14.79 -17.17
N ALA A 233 -10.65 13.70 -17.67
CA ALA A 233 -12.10 13.47 -17.64
C ALA A 233 -12.68 13.52 -16.21
N GLY A 234 -11.87 13.22 -15.19
CA GLY A 234 -12.25 13.32 -13.77
C GLY A 234 -12.05 14.71 -13.16
N GLY A 235 -11.72 15.72 -13.96
CA GLY A 235 -11.53 17.10 -13.51
C GLY A 235 -10.15 17.41 -12.91
N VAL A 236 -9.30 16.40 -12.68
CA VAL A 236 -7.95 16.57 -12.12
C VAL A 236 -7.04 17.31 -13.10
N ARG A 237 -6.34 18.34 -12.61
CA ARG A 237 -5.32 19.09 -13.37
C ARG A 237 -4.08 18.23 -13.53
N MET A 238 -3.55 18.15 -14.75
CA MET A 238 -2.35 17.38 -15.04
C MET A 238 -1.48 18.04 -16.11
N LEU A 239 -0.17 17.88 -15.99
CA LEU A 239 0.78 18.10 -17.08
C LEU A 239 0.63 17.01 -18.14
N THR A 240 1.08 17.29 -19.35
CA THR A 240 1.20 16.27 -20.41
C THR A 240 2.49 15.47 -20.33
N LEU A 241 3.35 15.72 -19.35
CA LEU A 241 4.66 15.10 -19.16
C LEU A 241 4.57 13.90 -18.23
N ASP A 242 5.30 12.83 -18.54
CA ASP A 242 5.41 11.65 -17.67
C ASP A 242 6.56 11.78 -16.65
N LYS A 243 6.82 10.70 -15.91
CA LYS A 243 7.87 10.69 -14.88
C LYS A 243 9.25 11.00 -15.46
N ASP A 244 9.59 10.39 -16.60
CA ASP A 244 10.93 10.48 -17.17
C ASP A 244 11.17 11.89 -17.73
N ASP A 245 10.13 12.47 -18.32
CA ASP A 245 10.13 13.87 -18.77
C ASP A 245 10.36 14.85 -17.60
N LEU A 246 9.68 14.64 -16.47
CA LEU A 246 9.81 15.49 -15.28
C LEU A 246 11.20 15.40 -14.66
N GLU A 247 11.77 14.19 -14.59
CA GLU A 247 13.13 13.96 -14.11
C GLU A 247 14.14 14.69 -15.00
N ALA A 248 14.00 14.60 -16.33
CA ALA A 248 14.86 15.29 -17.29
C ALA A 248 14.79 16.82 -17.17
N LEU A 249 13.64 17.36 -16.76
CA LEU A 249 13.46 18.80 -16.50
C LEU A 249 13.91 19.25 -15.11
N GLY A 250 14.34 18.33 -14.25
CA GLY A 250 14.70 18.64 -12.87
C GLY A 250 13.49 19.08 -12.03
N LEU A 251 12.29 18.64 -12.39
CA LEU A 251 11.08 18.94 -11.62
C LEU A 251 10.89 17.91 -10.51
N VAL A 252 10.66 18.41 -9.31
CA VAL A 252 10.45 17.59 -8.12
C VAL A 252 9.02 17.07 -8.10
N LYS A 253 8.88 15.79 -7.78
CA LYS A 253 7.60 15.08 -7.70
C LYS A 253 7.37 14.56 -6.28
N LEU A 254 6.16 14.75 -5.77
CA LEU A 254 5.68 14.16 -4.54
C LEU A 254 4.61 13.11 -4.87
N ASP A 255 4.83 11.86 -4.48
CA ASP A 255 3.87 10.79 -4.76
C ASP A 255 2.84 10.68 -3.62
N LEU A 256 1.65 11.25 -3.81
CA LEU A 256 0.52 11.14 -2.90
C LEU A 256 -0.29 9.90 -3.21
N LEU A 257 -0.12 8.83 -2.43
CA LEU A 257 -0.69 7.52 -2.73
C LEU A 257 -1.82 7.16 -1.77
N GLY A 258 -2.98 6.81 -2.32
CA GLY A 258 -4.14 6.43 -1.52
C GLY A 258 -4.10 4.96 -1.12
N LEU A 259 -3.97 4.67 0.18
CA LEU A 259 -3.99 3.32 0.72
C LEU A 259 -5.29 3.06 1.49
N ARG A 260 -6.09 2.10 1.00
CA ARG A 260 -7.38 1.70 1.64
C ARG A 260 -7.19 1.19 3.07
N MET A 261 -6.04 0.58 3.36
CA MET A 261 -5.73 0.16 4.72
C MET A 261 -5.61 1.36 5.67
N LEU A 262 -4.98 2.47 5.25
CA LEU A 262 -4.91 3.66 6.10
C LEU A 262 -6.31 4.24 6.35
N SER A 263 -7.18 4.24 5.34
CA SER A 263 -8.58 4.61 5.53
C SER A 263 -9.29 3.71 6.54
N ALA A 264 -9.03 2.39 6.50
CA ALA A 264 -9.63 1.45 7.44
C ALA A 264 -9.13 1.67 8.88
N LEU A 265 -7.83 1.95 9.03
CA LEU A 265 -7.21 2.26 10.32
C LEU A 265 -7.71 3.59 10.89
N GLU A 266 -7.84 4.63 10.05
CA GLU A 266 -8.45 5.90 10.43
C GLU A 266 -9.89 5.70 10.92
N GLU A 267 -10.71 4.99 10.14
CA GLU A 267 -12.11 4.77 10.48
C GLU A 267 -12.24 3.93 11.76
N ALA A 268 -11.35 2.95 11.97
CA ALA A 268 -11.29 2.22 13.22
C ALA A 268 -10.93 3.13 14.42
N ARG A 269 -9.93 4.02 14.29
CA ARG A 269 -9.59 5.01 15.33
C ARG A 269 -10.73 5.98 15.59
N GLU A 270 -11.40 6.47 14.55
CA GLU A 270 -12.58 7.34 14.67
C GLU A 270 -13.69 6.63 15.46
N GLU A 271 -13.91 5.33 15.20
CA GLU A 271 -14.88 4.54 15.93
C GLU A 271 -14.47 4.27 17.38
N VAL A 272 -13.18 4.03 17.68
CA VAL A 272 -12.67 3.93 19.07
C VAL A 272 -12.92 5.23 19.81
N PHE A 273 -12.61 6.38 19.19
CA PHE A 273 -12.89 7.66 19.81
C PHE A 273 -14.39 7.86 20.06
N ARG A 274 -15.25 7.47 19.12
CA ARG A 274 -16.70 7.61 19.27
C ARG A 274 -17.28 6.68 20.34
N THR A 275 -16.75 5.47 20.50
CA THR A 275 -17.29 4.47 21.45
C THR A 275 -16.68 4.55 22.83
N GLU A 276 -15.43 4.99 22.95
CA GLU A 276 -14.67 4.99 24.21
C GLU A 276 -14.09 6.36 24.60
N GLY A 277 -14.19 7.38 23.74
CA GLY A 277 -13.61 8.71 23.99
C GLY A 277 -12.10 8.77 23.86
N VAL A 278 -11.45 7.69 23.41
CA VAL A 278 -9.98 7.60 23.29
C VAL A 278 -9.54 7.86 21.86
N TRP A 279 -8.71 8.88 21.66
CA TRP A 279 -8.05 9.12 20.38
C TRP A 279 -6.73 8.36 20.33
N LEU A 280 -6.66 7.32 19.50
CA LEU A 280 -5.45 6.51 19.37
C LEU A 280 -4.43 7.16 18.45
N ASP A 281 -3.22 7.39 18.94
CA ASP A 281 -2.08 7.58 18.05
C ASP A 281 -1.61 6.21 17.53
N LEU A 282 -1.84 5.97 16.24
CA LEU A 282 -1.50 4.70 15.59
C LEU A 282 0.01 4.54 15.34
N GLU A 283 0.76 5.63 15.39
CA GLU A 283 2.21 5.63 15.20
C GLU A 283 2.95 5.42 16.54
N ALA A 284 2.31 5.81 17.64
CA ALA A 284 2.81 5.65 19.02
C ALA A 284 2.13 4.49 19.78
N LEU A 285 1.59 3.50 19.07
CA LEU A 285 1.05 2.30 19.73
C LEU A 285 2.14 1.62 20.57
N PRO A 286 1.80 1.09 21.76
CA PRO A 286 2.76 0.39 22.61
C PRO A 286 3.47 -0.70 21.82
N GLN A 287 4.79 -0.62 21.77
CA GLN A 287 5.67 -1.57 21.08
C GLN A 287 6.81 -1.91 22.03
N ALA A 288 7.28 -3.15 22.00
CA ALA A 288 8.38 -3.57 22.83
C ALA A 288 9.63 -2.76 22.47
N ALA A 289 10.03 -1.87 23.39
CA ALA A 289 11.35 -1.27 23.43
C ALA A 289 12.01 -1.67 24.75
N LEU A 290 12.16 -2.97 25.01
CA LEU A 290 12.82 -3.43 26.23
C LEU A 290 13.82 -4.58 25.94
N PRO A 291 15.03 -4.51 26.53
CA PRO A 291 16.03 -5.57 26.49
C PRO A 291 15.55 -6.94 27.03
N GLU A 292 14.46 -6.96 27.79
CA GLU A 292 13.97 -8.13 28.54
C GLU A 292 12.86 -8.94 27.84
N GLY A 293 12.54 -8.61 26.58
CA GLY A 293 11.53 -9.30 25.78
C GLY A 293 10.14 -8.66 25.85
N PRO A 294 9.17 -9.19 25.06
CA PRO A 294 7.83 -8.62 24.99
C PRO A 294 7.09 -8.80 26.32
N THR A 295 6.41 -7.76 26.78
CA THR A 295 5.45 -7.85 27.88
C THR A 295 4.32 -8.84 27.52
N ARG A 296 3.60 -9.34 28.53
CA ARG A 296 2.44 -10.23 28.33
C ARG A 296 1.41 -9.64 27.37
N LEU A 297 1.13 -8.34 27.46
CA LEU A 297 0.18 -7.64 26.58
C LEU A 297 0.66 -7.63 25.12
N GLU A 298 1.97 -7.51 24.89
CA GLU A 298 2.56 -7.47 23.55
C GLU A 298 2.59 -8.86 22.92
N GLU A 299 2.88 -9.91 23.68
CA GLU A 299 2.73 -11.28 23.20
C GLU A 299 1.29 -11.59 22.79
N GLU A 300 0.30 -11.06 23.51
CA GLU A 300 -1.12 -11.23 23.20
C GLU A 300 -1.50 -10.62 21.84
N VAL A 301 -0.88 -9.50 21.45
CA VAL A 301 -1.07 -8.85 20.13
C VAL A 301 -0.50 -9.72 19.00
N TYR A 302 0.66 -10.34 19.17
CA TYR A 302 1.29 -11.18 18.12
C TYR A 302 0.69 -12.60 18.04
N ARG A 303 0.15 -13.14 19.13
CA ARG A 303 -0.35 -14.52 19.23
C ARG A 303 -1.39 -14.90 18.16
N PRO A 304 -2.33 -14.03 17.72
CA PRO A 304 -3.19 -14.32 16.57
C PRO A 304 -2.41 -14.69 15.30
N LEU A 305 -1.30 -14.01 15.00
CA LEU A 305 -0.47 -14.33 13.82
C LEU A 305 0.08 -15.76 13.89
N TRP A 306 0.51 -16.20 15.08
CA TRP A 306 1.09 -17.54 15.27
C TRP A 306 0.05 -18.65 15.08
N ARG A 307 -1.23 -18.32 15.27
CA ARG A 307 -2.38 -19.19 15.01
C ARG A 307 -2.87 -19.11 13.55
N GLY A 308 -2.34 -18.18 12.76
CA GLY A 308 -2.78 -17.94 11.38
C GLY A 308 -4.03 -17.07 11.27
N GLU A 309 -4.36 -16.30 12.30
CA GLU A 309 -5.56 -15.45 12.36
C GLU A 309 -5.32 -14.08 11.68
N THR A 310 -4.85 -14.11 10.43
CA THR A 310 -4.26 -12.94 9.75
C THR A 310 -5.24 -12.13 8.87
N LEU A 311 -6.53 -12.52 8.80
CA LEU A 311 -7.50 -11.82 7.96
C LEU A 311 -7.58 -10.32 8.31
N GLY A 312 -7.40 -9.42 7.33
CA GLY A 312 -7.37 -7.98 7.56
C GLY A 312 -6.06 -7.39 8.04
N VAL A 313 -5.09 -8.22 8.40
CA VAL A 313 -3.79 -7.72 8.84
C VAL A 313 -3.01 -7.30 7.60
N PHE A 314 -2.63 -6.02 7.56
CA PHE A 314 -2.00 -5.40 6.40
C PHE A 314 -0.77 -6.20 5.94
N GLN A 315 -0.68 -6.50 4.64
CA GLN A 315 0.36 -7.32 4.00
C GLN A 315 0.49 -8.78 4.47
N LEU A 316 -0.27 -9.24 5.48
CA LEU A 316 -0.09 -10.54 6.11
C LEU A 316 -1.26 -11.53 5.91
N GLU A 317 -2.31 -11.13 5.18
CA GLU A 317 -3.55 -11.91 5.03
C GLU A 317 -3.54 -12.97 3.92
N SER A 318 -2.53 -13.00 3.04
CA SER A 318 -2.48 -13.97 1.94
C SER A 318 -2.16 -15.39 2.47
N PRO A 319 -2.59 -16.48 1.81
CA PRO A 319 -2.31 -17.84 2.30
C PRO A 319 -0.83 -18.12 2.57
N ALA A 320 0.06 -17.61 1.71
CA ALA A 320 1.51 -17.74 1.89
C ALA A 320 2.02 -16.96 3.11
N GLN A 321 1.48 -15.76 3.34
CA GLN A 321 1.78 -14.95 4.52
C GLN A 321 1.22 -15.56 5.80
N THR A 322 0.02 -16.13 5.77
CA THR A 322 -0.57 -16.86 6.89
C THR A 322 0.28 -18.06 7.27
N ALA A 323 0.73 -18.84 6.28
CA ALA A 323 1.62 -19.97 6.51
C ALA A 323 2.98 -19.51 7.08
N MET A 324 3.52 -18.41 6.57
CA MET A 324 4.77 -17.83 7.09
C MET A 324 4.62 -17.38 8.55
N SER A 325 3.54 -16.66 8.88
CA SER A 325 3.25 -16.18 10.24
C SER A 325 3.29 -17.31 11.29
N ARG A 326 2.71 -18.47 10.95
CA ARG A 326 2.68 -19.65 11.82
C ARG A 326 4.06 -20.27 12.05
N ARG A 327 4.93 -20.20 11.04
CA ARG A 327 6.29 -20.77 11.07
C ARG A 327 7.29 -19.84 11.73
N LEU A 328 7.32 -18.58 11.30
CA LEU A 328 8.24 -17.55 11.79
C LEU A 328 7.91 -17.13 13.22
N ARG A 329 6.61 -17.07 13.56
CA ARG A 329 6.09 -16.55 14.83
C ARG A 329 6.68 -15.16 15.17
N PRO A 330 6.36 -14.12 14.38
CA PRO A 330 6.89 -12.78 14.60
C PRO A 330 6.64 -12.28 16.01
N ARG A 331 7.64 -11.62 16.62
CA ARG A 331 7.55 -11.02 17.97
C ARG A 331 7.91 -9.54 18.01
N THR A 332 8.43 -9.00 16.92
CA THR A 332 8.90 -7.62 16.82
C THR A 332 8.45 -7.01 15.50
N LEU A 333 8.51 -5.68 15.39
CA LEU A 333 8.35 -5.00 14.10
C LEU A 333 9.36 -5.49 13.06
N GLU A 334 10.57 -5.80 13.50
CA GLU A 334 11.62 -6.36 12.65
C GLU A 334 11.21 -7.71 12.05
N ASP A 335 10.66 -8.62 12.86
CA ASP A 335 10.15 -9.89 12.35
C ASP A 335 9.02 -9.66 11.32
N LEU A 336 8.15 -8.67 11.53
CA LEU A 336 7.11 -8.32 10.56
C LEU A 336 7.70 -7.77 9.26
N ALA A 337 8.69 -6.88 9.34
CA ALA A 337 9.39 -6.33 8.17
C ALA A 337 10.08 -7.45 7.36
N HIS A 338 10.79 -8.35 8.04
CA HIS A 338 11.43 -9.51 7.41
C HIS A 338 10.40 -10.43 6.77
N GLN A 339 9.27 -10.69 7.44
CA GLN A 339 8.20 -11.51 6.87
C GLN A 339 7.61 -10.90 5.58
N ILE A 340 7.34 -9.59 5.59
CA ILE A 340 6.83 -8.85 4.42
C ILE A 340 7.83 -8.94 3.25
N ALA A 341 9.13 -8.94 3.56
CA ALA A 341 10.19 -9.09 2.57
C ALA A 341 10.29 -10.53 2.02
N LEU A 342 10.20 -11.54 2.89
CA LEU A 342 10.45 -12.95 2.55
C LEU A 342 9.36 -13.58 1.67
N VAL A 343 8.09 -13.23 1.85
CA VAL A 343 6.98 -13.83 1.08
C VAL A 343 6.80 -13.11 -0.24
N ARG A 344 7.82 -13.22 -1.10
CA ARG A 344 7.90 -12.61 -2.42
C ARG A 344 8.55 -13.57 -3.42
N PRO A 345 8.29 -13.44 -4.74
CA PRO A 345 8.87 -14.34 -5.74
C PRO A 345 10.40 -14.47 -5.66
N GLY A 346 11.11 -13.38 -5.40
CA GLY A 346 12.56 -13.37 -5.30
C GLY A 346 13.15 -14.26 -4.22
N PRO A 347 12.93 -13.96 -2.93
CA PRO A 347 13.44 -14.80 -1.84
C PRO A 347 13.02 -16.28 -1.94
N ILE A 348 11.88 -16.57 -2.58
CA ILE A 348 11.43 -17.93 -2.84
C ILE A 348 12.29 -18.59 -3.94
N GLN A 349 12.53 -17.88 -5.05
CA GLN A 349 13.32 -18.37 -6.18
C GLN A 349 14.81 -18.48 -5.86
N SER A 350 15.35 -17.55 -5.07
CA SER A 350 16.75 -17.54 -4.62
C SER A 350 17.04 -18.53 -3.50
N GLY A 351 16.02 -19.23 -2.98
CA GLY A 351 16.16 -20.18 -1.88
C GLY A 351 16.42 -19.53 -0.51
N THR A 352 16.36 -18.20 -0.39
CA THR A 352 16.69 -17.43 0.83
C THR A 352 15.77 -17.72 2.01
N VAL A 353 14.51 -18.09 1.76
CA VAL A 353 13.50 -18.29 2.81
C VAL A 353 13.85 -19.41 3.79
N ARG A 354 14.39 -20.54 3.29
CA ARG A 354 14.65 -21.72 4.14
C ARG A 354 15.83 -21.51 5.10
N PRO A 355 17.01 -21.01 4.66
CA PRO A 355 18.11 -20.69 5.56
C PRO A 355 17.71 -19.63 6.60
N TYR A 356 17.03 -18.56 6.18
CA TYR A 356 16.55 -17.53 7.12
C TYR A 356 15.71 -18.15 8.25
N LEU A 357 14.70 -18.97 7.90
CA LEU A 357 13.80 -19.56 8.89
C LEU A 357 14.52 -20.49 9.85
N LYS A 358 15.39 -21.38 9.34
CA LYS A 358 16.15 -22.30 10.19
C LYS A 358 17.00 -21.54 11.19
N ARG A 359 17.72 -20.51 10.73
CA ARG A 359 18.64 -19.73 11.56
C ARG A 359 17.90 -18.86 12.57
N ARG A 360 16.81 -18.20 12.16
CA ARG A 360 15.92 -17.44 13.05
C ARG A 360 15.32 -18.30 14.16
N LEU A 361 15.09 -19.58 13.90
CA LEU A 361 14.54 -20.57 14.84
C LEU A 361 15.63 -21.33 15.62
N GLY A 362 16.92 -21.01 15.44
CA GLY A 362 18.04 -21.67 16.13
C GLY A 362 18.29 -23.11 15.67
N GLN A 363 17.82 -23.49 14.48
CA GLN A 363 17.99 -24.84 13.90
C GLN A 363 19.25 -24.98 13.05
N GLU A 364 19.90 -23.86 12.73
CA GLU A 364 21.10 -23.77 11.90
C GLU A 364 21.86 -22.49 12.30
N GLU A 365 23.19 -22.52 12.35
CA GLU A 365 23.99 -21.31 12.53
C GLU A 365 24.36 -20.70 11.18
N ALA A 366 24.46 -19.38 11.12
CA ALA A 366 24.96 -18.70 9.93
C ALA A 366 26.46 -19.00 9.77
N LYS A 367 26.87 -19.41 8.57
CA LYS A 367 28.29 -19.58 8.25
C LYS A 367 28.99 -18.21 8.27
N PRO A 368 30.09 -18.05 9.03
CA PRO A 368 30.87 -16.82 9.02
C PRO A 368 31.52 -16.60 7.65
N LEU A 369 31.33 -15.41 7.07
CA LEU A 369 31.91 -15.03 5.78
C LEU A 369 33.17 -14.20 6.02
N HIS A 370 32.99 -13.06 6.67
CA HIS A 370 34.03 -12.11 7.07
C HIS A 370 33.41 -11.14 8.10
N PRO A 371 34.12 -10.71 9.17
CA PRO A 371 33.52 -9.89 10.24
C PRO A 371 32.76 -8.64 9.77
N ALA A 372 33.24 -7.98 8.70
CA ALA A 372 32.56 -6.83 8.11
C ALA A 372 31.23 -7.21 7.43
N LEU A 373 31.20 -8.32 6.68
CA LEU A 373 30.00 -8.78 5.98
C LEU A 373 28.99 -9.42 6.95
N ASP A 374 29.49 -10.12 7.96
CA ASP A 374 28.66 -10.73 9.01
C ASP A 374 27.87 -9.66 9.76
N ARG A 375 28.46 -8.49 10.03
CA ARG A 375 27.75 -7.34 10.64
C ARG A 375 26.59 -6.83 9.76
N ILE A 376 26.79 -6.75 8.44
CA ILE A 376 25.76 -6.30 7.48
C ILE A 376 24.59 -7.29 7.44
N LEU A 377 24.88 -8.59 7.53
CA LEU A 377 23.88 -9.66 7.38
C LEU A 377 23.35 -10.19 8.73
N ALA A 378 23.86 -9.70 9.87
CA ALA A 378 23.56 -10.22 11.20
C ALA A 378 22.05 -10.22 11.49
N ARG A 379 21.37 -9.11 11.21
CA ARG A 379 19.94 -8.90 11.47
C ARG A 379 19.05 -9.83 10.66
N THR A 380 19.51 -10.23 9.48
CA THR A 380 18.81 -11.17 8.60
C THR A 380 19.36 -12.58 8.72
N HIS A 381 20.07 -12.91 9.81
CA HIS A 381 20.61 -14.25 10.06
C HIS A 381 21.51 -14.77 8.94
N GLY A 382 22.39 -13.91 8.41
CA GLY A 382 23.38 -14.29 7.42
C GLY A 382 22.80 -14.53 6.02
N VAL A 383 21.65 -13.95 5.69
CA VAL A 383 21.12 -13.95 4.32
C VAL A 383 20.96 -12.55 3.76
N LEU A 384 21.19 -12.39 2.46
CA LEU A 384 20.91 -11.14 1.76
C LEU A 384 19.40 -11.01 1.47
N LEU A 385 18.73 -10.09 2.15
CA LEU A 385 17.28 -9.89 2.06
C LEU A 385 16.90 -8.49 1.55
N PHE A 386 17.73 -7.49 1.81
CA PHE A 386 17.42 -6.09 1.50
C PHE A 386 18.41 -5.41 0.56
N GLN A 387 17.93 -4.41 -0.16
CA GLN A 387 18.73 -3.59 -1.07
C GLN A 387 19.81 -2.81 -0.31
N GLU A 388 19.49 -2.31 0.87
CA GLU A 388 20.41 -1.62 1.78
C GLU A 388 21.58 -2.51 2.18
N GLN A 389 21.34 -3.80 2.41
CA GLN A 389 22.40 -4.78 2.67
C GLN A 389 23.27 -4.98 1.44
N LEU A 390 22.68 -5.11 0.25
CA LEU A 390 23.44 -5.22 -1.00
C LEU A 390 24.32 -3.99 -1.23
N LEU A 391 23.78 -2.79 -1.07
CA LEU A 391 24.56 -1.55 -1.19
C LEU A 391 25.70 -1.51 -0.16
N SER A 392 25.45 -1.92 1.08
CA SER A 392 26.48 -1.99 2.11
C SER A 392 27.57 -3.03 1.79
N LEU A 393 27.20 -4.19 1.22
CA LEU A 393 28.15 -5.20 0.76
C LEU A 393 29.03 -4.66 -0.38
N LEU A 394 28.45 -3.92 -1.32
CA LEU A 394 29.19 -3.32 -2.44
C LEU A 394 30.13 -2.22 -1.96
N HIS A 395 29.66 -1.35 -1.06
CA HIS A 395 30.44 -0.22 -0.57
C HIS A 395 31.53 -0.65 0.42
N HIS A 396 31.15 -1.28 1.52
CA HIS A 396 32.10 -1.67 2.58
C HIS A 396 32.82 -2.99 2.29
N GLY A 397 32.23 -3.86 1.47
CA GLY A 397 32.84 -5.14 1.13
C GLY A 397 33.68 -5.08 -0.14
N ALA A 398 33.16 -4.51 -1.21
CA ALA A 398 33.86 -4.46 -2.51
C ALA A 398 34.56 -3.13 -2.80
N GLY A 399 34.52 -2.17 -1.87
CA GLY A 399 35.25 -0.90 -1.97
C GLY A 399 34.69 0.08 -3.00
N MET A 400 33.45 -0.14 -3.48
CA MET A 400 32.78 0.77 -4.43
C MET A 400 32.31 2.04 -3.72
N ASP A 401 32.30 3.19 -4.40
CA ASP A 401 31.55 4.33 -3.85
C ASP A 401 30.02 4.10 -3.94
N TRP A 402 29.21 4.96 -3.31
CA TRP A 402 27.75 4.79 -3.31
C TRP A 402 27.11 4.88 -4.71
N ALA A 403 27.67 5.69 -5.60
CA ALA A 403 27.15 5.83 -6.96
C ALA A 403 27.48 4.60 -7.80
N GLU A 404 28.69 4.07 -7.65
CA GLU A 404 29.12 2.81 -8.25
C GLU A 404 28.30 1.63 -7.72
N ALA A 405 28.05 1.57 -6.40
CA ALA A 405 27.24 0.53 -5.78
C ALA A 405 25.80 0.55 -6.32
N GLU A 406 25.17 1.72 -6.45
CA GLU A 406 23.82 1.82 -7.02
C GLU A 406 23.80 1.49 -8.52
N ALA A 407 24.82 1.89 -9.28
CA ALA A 407 24.97 1.50 -10.68
C ALA A 407 25.14 -0.01 -10.83
N PHE A 408 25.96 -0.63 -9.98
CA PHE A 408 26.18 -2.08 -9.94
C PHE A 408 24.89 -2.82 -9.60
N ARG A 409 24.16 -2.37 -8.56
CA ARG A 409 22.86 -2.93 -8.18
C ARG A 409 21.86 -2.88 -9.34
N LYS A 410 21.80 -1.76 -10.08
CA LYS A 410 20.96 -1.62 -11.28
C LYS A 410 21.40 -2.55 -12.41
N ALA A 411 22.70 -2.75 -12.60
CA ALA A 411 23.24 -3.67 -13.60
C ALA A 411 22.86 -5.12 -13.30
N VAL A 412 23.06 -5.59 -12.06
CA VAL A 412 22.64 -6.93 -11.61
C VAL A 412 21.15 -7.14 -11.83
N ALA A 413 20.32 -6.14 -11.54
CA ALA A 413 18.87 -6.23 -11.76
C ALA A 413 18.46 -6.30 -13.24
N ARG A 414 19.27 -5.75 -14.15
CA ARG A 414 19.00 -5.70 -15.60
C ARG A 414 19.55 -6.91 -16.37
N ALA A 415 20.57 -7.58 -15.81
CA ALA A 415 21.17 -8.77 -16.40
C ALA A 415 20.09 -9.81 -16.75
N ARG A 416 20.28 -10.52 -17.87
CA ARG A 416 19.34 -11.50 -18.43
C ARG A 416 19.85 -12.93 -18.32
N ASP A 417 21.14 -13.11 -18.49
CA ASP A 417 21.83 -14.41 -18.54
C ASP A 417 23.17 -14.35 -17.80
N GLY A 418 23.95 -15.43 -17.88
CA GLY A 418 25.26 -15.53 -17.26
C GLY A 418 26.32 -14.64 -17.92
N GLU A 419 26.19 -14.35 -19.22
CA GLU A 419 27.14 -13.50 -19.95
C GLU A 419 27.08 -12.06 -19.45
N ASP A 420 25.88 -11.55 -19.16
CA ASP A 420 25.69 -10.25 -18.52
C ASP A 420 26.28 -10.18 -17.09
N LEU A 421 26.32 -11.31 -16.39
CA LEU A 421 26.70 -11.39 -14.97
C LEU A 421 28.20 -11.57 -14.76
N GLU A 422 28.91 -12.26 -15.65
CA GLU A 422 30.33 -12.58 -15.46
C GLU A 422 31.22 -11.33 -15.27
N PRO A 423 31.08 -10.23 -16.04
CA PRO A 423 31.86 -9.02 -15.81
C PRO A 423 31.58 -8.38 -14.45
N LEU A 424 30.33 -8.46 -13.98
CA LEU A 424 29.91 -7.95 -12.67
C LEU A 424 30.49 -8.82 -11.55
N ARG A 425 30.46 -10.15 -11.73
CA ARG A 425 31.03 -11.13 -10.83
C ARG A 425 32.52 -10.87 -10.61
N GLU A 426 33.28 -10.80 -11.69
CA GLU A 426 34.71 -10.55 -11.62
C GLU A 426 35.06 -9.24 -10.92
N ARG A 427 34.36 -8.15 -11.27
CA ARG A 427 34.55 -6.85 -10.63
C ARG A 427 34.28 -6.94 -9.13
N PHE A 428 33.21 -7.61 -8.73
CA PHE A 428 32.83 -7.77 -7.34
C PHE A 428 33.85 -8.57 -6.54
N LEU A 429 34.30 -9.72 -7.07
CA LEU A 429 35.28 -10.57 -6.41
C LEU A 429 36.63 -9.87 -6.25
N ARG A 430 37.11 -9.15 -7.28
CA ARG A 430 38.33 -8.32 -7.17
C ARG A 430 38.19 -7.23 -6.09
N GLY A 431 37.01 -6.63 -5.98
CA GLY A 431 36.72 -5.65 -4.93
C GLY A 431 36.77 -6.26 -3.52
N LEU A 432 36.19 -7.45 -3.33
CA LEU A 432 36.24 -8.19 -2.06
C LEU A 432 37.67 -8.56 -1.67
N GLU A 433 38.48 -9.00 -2.63
CA GLU A 433 39.89 -9.29 -2.43
C GLU A 433 40.67 -8.03 -2.03
N GLY A 434 40.52 -6.95 -2.78
CA GLY A 434 41.26 -5.70 -2.53
C GLY A 434 40.88 -5.00 -1.22
N THR A 435 39.62 -5.13 -0.77
CA THR A 435 39.10 -4.41 0.39
C THR A 435 39.18 -5.24 1.68
N LEU A 436 38.83 -6.53 1.60
CA LEU A 436 38.71 -7.42 2.77
C LEU A 436 39.67 -8.59 2.75
N GLY A 437 40.46 -8.78 1.68
CA GLY A 437 41.26 -10.00 1.48
C GLY A 437 40.41 -11.27 1.34
N LEU A 438 39.11 -11.13 1.00
CA LEU A 438 38.19 -12.26 0.92
C LEU A 438 38.28 -12.92 -0.46
N VAL A 439 38.77 -14.16 -0.50
CA VAL A 439 39.01 -14.94 -1.74
C VAL A 439 38.41 -16.35 -1.64
N GLY A 440 38.42 -17.08 -2.77
CA GLY A 440 38.02 -18.48 -2.83
C GLY A 440 36.53 -18.71 -2.57
N GLU A 441 36.19 -19.88 -2.00
CA GLU A 441 34.79 -20.32 -1.83
C GLU A 441 33.93 -19.34 -1.03
N ARG A 442 34.50 -18.63 -0.05
CA ARG A 442 33.76 -17.64 0.74
C ARG A 442 33.35 -16.43 -0.09
N ALA A 443 34.24 -15.93 -0.96
CA ALA A 443 33.92 -14.83 -1.86
C ALA A 443 32.84 -15.26 -2.88
N GLU A 444 32.92 -16.49 -3.38
CA GLU A 444 31.89 -17.09 -4.24
C GLU A 444 30.54 -17.27 -3.54
N GLU A 445 30.54 -17.59 -2.24
CA GLU A 445 29.31 -17.64 -1.45
C GLU A 445 28.63 -16.27 -1.38
N VAL A 446 29.40 -15.18 -1.16
CA VAL A 446 28.86 -13.82 -1.19
C VAL A 446 28.32 -13.49 -2.58
N TRP A 447 29.06 -13.82 -3.66
CA TRP A 447 28.59 -13.59 -5.02
C TRP A 447 27.25 -14.32 -5.30
N ARG A 448 27.12 -15.59 -4.91
CA ARG A 448 25.88 -16.35 -5.07
C ARG A 448 24.69 -15.68 -4.36
N MET A 449 24.92 -15.03 -3.23
CA MET A 449 23.87 -14.22 -2.59
C MET A 449 23.48 -13.02 -3.45
N VAL A 450 24.44 -12.29 -4.01
CA VAL A 450 24.22 -11.13 -4.90
C VAL A 450 23.49 -11.55 -6.18
N GLU A 451 23.93 -12.63 -6.82
CA GLU A 451 23.31 -13.21 -8.00
C GLU A 451 21.86 -13.65 -7.72
N GLY A 452 21.63 -14.35 -6.60
CA GLY A 452 20.28 -14.76 -6.18
C GLY A 452 19.35 -13.59 -5.88
N PHE A 453 19.89 -12.40 -5.60
CA PHE A 453 19.11 -11.19 -5.33
C PHE A 453 18.55 -10.51 -6.60
N ARG A 454 18.94 -11.00 -7.78
CA ARG A 454 18.57 -10.46 -9.09
C ARG A 454 17.06 -10.30 -9.26
N GLY A 455 16.64 -9.11 -9.67
CA GLY A 455 15.26 -8.81 -10.09
C GLY A 455 14.22 -8.68 -8.98
N TYR A 456 14.55 -8.95 -7.72
CA TYR A 456 13.56 -9.03 -6.64
C TYR A 456 13.96 -8.41 -5.30
N GLY A 457 15.04 -7.64 -5.28
CA GLY A 457 15.48 -6.97 -4.07
C GLY A 457 14.41 -6.07 -3.47
N PHE A 458 14.23 -6.16 -2.16
CA PHE A 458 13.27 -5.32 -1.42
C PHE A 458 13.98 -4.25 -0.59
N THR A 459 13.32 -3.11 -0.42
CA THR A 459 13.86 -1.98 0.35
C THR A 459 13.51 -2.16 1.83
N GLU A 460 14.52 -2.19 2.70
CA GLU A 460 14.36 -2.41 4.15
C GLU A 460 13.55 -1.27 4.77
N SER A 461 13.92 -0.03 4.48
CA SER A 461 13.23 1.17 4.97
C SER A 461 11.73 1.15 4.64
N HIS A 462 11.36 0.71 3.43
CA HIS A 462 9.97 0.47 3.05
C HIS A 462 9.32 -0.68 3.84
N ALA A 463 10.05 -1.78 4.08
CA ALA A 463 9.58 -2.90 4.88
C ALA A 463 9.27 -2.49 6.33
N ARG A 464 10.12 -1.63 6.93
CA ARG A 464 9.93 -1.09 8.29
C ARG A 464 8.67 -0.22 8.38
N ALA A 465 8.46 0.67 7.41
CA ALA A 465 7.23 1.47 7.35
C ALA A 465 5.98 0.59 7.27
N PHE A 466 5.99 -0.42 6.39
CA PHE A 466 4.86 -1.34 6.25
C PHE A 466 4.63 -2.22 7.48
N ALA A 467 5.70 -2.60 8.19
CA ALA A 467 5.59 -3.35 9.43
C ALA A 467 4.79 -2.60 10.50
N ARG A 468 4.89 -1.26 10.56
CA ARG A 468 4.10 -0.44 11.49
C ARG A 468 2.60 -0.46 11.15
N HIS A 469 2.23 -0.40 9.88
CA HIS A 469 0.83 -0.57 9.47
C HIS A 469 0.30 -1.98 9.74
N ALA A 470 1.12 -3.01 9.51
CA ALA A 470 0.80 -4.39 9.87
C ALA A 470 0.56 -4.51 11.38
N TYR A 471 1.45 -3.93 12.19
CA TYR A 471 1.31 -3.91 13.64
C TYR A 471 0.05 -3.15 14.09
N ALA A 472 -0.21 -1.95 13.57
CA ALA A 472 -1.40 -1.18 13.90
C ALA A 472 -2.69 -1.94 13.57
N SER A 473 -2.74 -2.61 12.41
CA SER A 473 -3.89 -3.44 12.02
C SER A 473 -4.10 -4.63 12.97
N LEU A 474 -3.02 -5.29 13.39
CA LEU A 474 -3.06 -6.40 14.33
C LEU A 474 -3.48 -5.94 15.73
N TRP A 475 -2.92 -4.83 16.19
CA TRP A 475 -3.19 -4.26 17.50
C TRP A 475 -4.65 -3.83 17.62
N LEU A 476 -5.18 -3.09 16.64
CA LEU A 476 -6.60 -2.71 16.60
C LEU A 476 -7.51 -3.95 16.51
N LYS A 477 -7.17 -4.93 15.67
CA LYS A 477 -7.94 -6.17 15.56
C LYS A 477 -8.00 -6.93 16.88
N HIS A 478 -6.91 -6.92 17.64
CA HIS A 478 -6.83 -7.58 18.95
C HIS A 478 -7.58 -6.81 20.04
N ARG A 479 -7.34 -5.49 20.16
CA ARG A 479 -7.83 -4.68 21.27
C ARG A 479 -9.23 -4.10 21.05
N TYR A 480 -9.57 -3.77 19.81
CA TYR A 480 -10.81 -3.13 19.38
C TYR A 480 -11.40 -3.85 18.15
N PRO A 481 -11.76 -5.14 18.27
CA PRO A 481 -12.16 -5.94 17.11
C PRO A 481 -13.41 -5.39 16.40
N ALA A 482 -14.36 -4.80 17.12
CA ALA A 482 -15.57 -4.24 16.52
C ALA A 482 -15.25 -2.99 15.68
N GLU A 483 -14.44 -2.07 16.22
CA GLU A 483 -14.00 -0.86 15.53
C GLU A 483 -13.11 -1.17 14.33
N PHE A 484 -12.19 -2.12 14.49
CA PHE A 484 -11.37 -2.62 13.38
C PHE A 484 -12.23 -3.18 12.25
N LEU A 485 -13.21 -4.04 12.56
CA LEU A 485 -14.13 -4.59 11.58
C LEU A 485 -14.99 -3.50 10.92
N ALA A 486 -15.42 -2.48 11.66
CA ALA A 486 -16.17 -1.36 11.09
C ALA A 486 -15.35 -0.65 10.00
N GLY A 487 -14.10 -0.28 10.32
CA GLY A 487 -13.20 0.36 9.37
C GLY A 487 -12.89 -0.53 8.16
N VAL A 488 -12.54 -1.80 8.38
CA VAL A 488 -12.20 -2.72 7.29
C VAL A 488 -13.40 -3.08 6.42
N LEU A 489 -14.60 -3.21 6.96
CA LEU A 489 -15.80 -3.49 6.15
C LEU A 489 -16.31 -2.27 5.38
N SER A 490 -16.08 -1.06 5.89
CA SER A 490 -16.40 0.18 5.19
C SER A 490 -15.44 0.43 4.03
N GLU A 491 -14.14 0.20 4.25
CA GLU A 491 -13.10 0.50 3.28
C GLU A 491 -12.75 -0.69 2.40
N MET A 492 -13.10 -1.91 2.81
CA MET A 492 -12.81 -3.19 2.15
C MET A 492 -11.38 -3.29 1.60
N PRO A 493 -10.32 -2.98 2.37
CA PRO A 493 -8.95 -3.28 1.96
C PRO A 493 -8.77 -4.79 1.80
N GLY A 494 -7.87 -5.20 0.90
CA GLY A 494 -7.52 -6.60 0.72
C GLY A 494 -8.33 -7.31 -0.35
N MET A 495 -8.32 -8.65 -0.28
CA MET A 495 -8.80 -9.52 -1.38
C MET A 495 -10.03 -10.37 -1.06
N TRP A 496 -10.45 -10.42 0.21
CA TRP A 496 -11.49 -11.35 0.65
C TRP A 496 -12.90 -10.78 0.50
N PRO A 497 -13.88 -11.59 0.07
CA PRO A 497 -15.25 -11.15 -0.10
C PRO A 497 -15.93 -10.87 1.25
N PRO A 498 -17.00 -10.04 1.29
CA PRO A 498 -17.76 -9.75 2.52
C PRO A 498 -18.25 -10.99 3.29
N ALA A 499 -18.48 -12.11 2.59
CA ALA A 499 -18.89 -13.36 3.23
C ALA A 499 -17.83 -13.91 4.21
N THR A 500 -16.54 -13.82 3.85
CA THR A 500 -15.42 -14.24 4.71
C THR A 500 -15.36 -13.36 5.96
N TRP A 501 -15.59 -12.06 5.81
CA TRP A 501 -15.63 -11.13 6.93
C TRP A 501 -16.74 -11.41 7.94
N ARG A 502 -17.89 -11.91 7.49
CA ARG A 502 -18.96 -12.34 8.42
C ARG A 502 -18.52 -13.51 9.29
N GLN A 503 -17.72 -14.44 8.77
CA GLN A 503 -17.18 -15.54 9.56
C GLN A 503 -16.13 -15.02 10.56
N GLU A 504 -15.28 -14.09 10.13
CA GLU A 504 -14.28 -13.49 11.01
C GLU A 504 -14.92 -12.70 12.15
N ALA A 505 -15.97 -11.93 11.89
CA ALA A 505 -16.71 -11.21 12.92
C ALA A 505 -17.29 -12.18 13.96
N ARG A 506 -17.85 -13.32 13.53
CA ARG A 506 -18.31 -14.37 14.44
C ARG A 506 -17.17 -14.93 15.29
N ARG A 507 -16.01 -15.20 14.69
CA ARG A 507 -14.81 -15.68 15.39
C ARG A 507 -14.31 -14.69 16.43
N LEU A 508 -14.40 -13.40 16.12
CA LEU A 508 -14.04 -12.30 17.03
C LEU A 508 -15.15 -11.96 18.05
N GLY A 509 -16.29 -12.66 18.02
CA GLY A 509 -17.40 -12.41 18.94
C GLY A 509 -18.15 -11.09 18.68
N VAL A 510 -18.05 -10.53 17.48
CA VAL A 510 -18.69 -9.26 17.09
C VAL A 510 -19.95 -9.55 16.27
N PRO A 511 -21.16 -9.41 16.84
CA PRO A 511 -22.40 -9.64 16.12
C PRO A 511 -22.71 -8.50 15.14
N PHE A 512 -23.45 -8.82 14.07
CA PHE A 512 -24.04 -7.84 13.17
C PHE A 512 -25.47 -7.51 13.58
N LEU A 513 -25.80 -6.24 13.55
CA LEU A 513 -27.16 -5.73 13.73
C LEU A 513 -27.88 -5.70 12.37
N PRO A 514 -29.22 -5.80 12.37
CA PRO A 514 -29.99 -5.67 11.13
C PRO A 514 -29.85 -4.27 10.55
N LEU A 515 -30.04 -4.12 9.24
CA LEU A 515 -30.12 -2.82 8.59
C LEU A 515 -31.30 -2.01 9.16
N SER A 516 -31.12 -0.71 9.37
CA SER A 516 -32.18 0.17 9.88
C SER A 516 -32.17 1.50 9.15
N ILE A 517 -33.31 1.92 8.62
CA ILE A 517 -33.40 3.20 7.91
C ILE A 517 -33.09 4.40 8.83
N ASN A 518 -33.48 4.27 10.10
CA ASN A 518 -33.34 5.31 11.11
C ASN A 518 -31.98 5.34 11.81
N ARG A 519 -31.21 4.24 11.75
CA ARG A 519 -29.92 4.14 12.46
C ARG A 519 -28.72 3.93 11.55
N SER A 520 -28.87 3.23 10.43
CA SER A 520 -27.76 2.96 9.52
C SER A 520 -27.29 4.25 8.84
N GLY A 521 -25.99 4.36 8.63
CA GLY A 521 -25.33 5.47 7.93
C GLY A 521 -24.83 5.09 6.54
N LEU A 522 -23.83 5.83 6.05
CA LEU A 522 -23.09 5.46 4.83
C LEU A 522 -22.02 4.39 5.07
N ARG A 523 -21.71 4.11 6.33
CA ARG A 523 -20.58 3.30 6.76
C ARG A 523 -20.98 2.32 7.85
N TYR A 524 -20.14 1.30 8.08
CA TYR A 524 -20.30 0.45 9.25
C TYR A 524 -20.07 1.26 10.52
N ARG A 525 -20.88 1.01 11.55
CA ARG A 525 -20.79 1.69 12.84
C ARG A 525 -20.88 0.70 13.99
N VAL A 526 -20.14 0.96 15.05
CA VAL A 526 -20.16 0.17 16.29
C VAL A 526 -21.28 0.65 17.20
N GLU A 527 -22.12 -0.25 17.69
CA GLU A 527 -23.19 0.09 18.64
C GLU A 527 -23.08 -0.77 19.90
N GLY A 528 -23.35 -0.18 21.05
CA GLY A 528 -23.49 -0.91 22.31
C GLY A 528 -24.86 -1.55 22.41
N VAL A 529 -24.91 -2.87 22.54
CA VAL A 529 -26.13 -3.66 22.66
C VAL A 529 -25.95 -4.69 23.77
N GLY A 530 -26.73 -4.57 24.85
CA GLY A 530 -26.65 -5.49 26.00
C GLY A 530 -25.25 -5.56 26.63
N GLY A 531 -24.53 -4.42 26.70
CA GLY A 531 -23.16 -4.36 27.22
C GLY A 531 -22.08 -4.91 26.27
N LYS A 532 -22.44 -5.33 25.05
CA LYS A 532 -21.50 -5.80 24.02
C LYS A 532 -21.47 -4.86 22.82
N LYS A 533 -20.34 -4.79 22.13
CA LYS A 533 -20.20 -4.05 20.87
C LYS A 533 -20.72 -4.89 19.72
N ALA A 534 -21.47 -4.27 18.81
CA ALA A 534 -22.05 -4.89 17.63
C ALA A 534 -21.91 -3.98 16.40
N LEU A 535 -21.95 -4.55 15.20
CA LEU A 535 -21.77 -3.82 13.94
C LEU A 535 -23.10 -3.53 13.25
N ARG A 536 -23.41 -2.25 13.06
CA ARG A 536 -24.51 -1.81 12.20
C ARG A 536 -24.03 -1.64 10.76
N PRO A 537 -24.66 -2.30 9.77
CA PRO A 537 -24.30 -2.13 8.37
C PRO A 537 -24.76 -0.77 7.81
N PRO A 538 -24.08 -0.26 6.76
CA PRO A 538 -24.50 0.94 6.05
C PRO A 538 -25.75 0.70 5.20
N LEU A 539 -26.46 1.78 4.85
CA LEU A 539 -27.60 1.74 3.94
C LEU A 539 -27.25 1.12 2.58
N THR A 540 -26.02 1.36 2.09
CA THR A 540 -25.49 0.81 0.84
C THR A 540 -25.24 -0.71 0.89
N ALA A 541 -25.31 -1.33 2.08
CA ALA A 541 -25.29 -2.79 2.17
C ALA A 541 -26.59 -3.42 1.65
N ALA A 542 -27.68 -2.65 1.55
CA ALA A 542 -28.86 -3.09 0.82
C ALA A 542 -28.57 -3.09 -0.68
N LYS A 543 -28.84 -4.23 -1.34
CA LYS A 543 -28.74 -4.35 -2.79
C LYS A 543 -29.54 -3.22 -3.45
N GLY A 544 -28.99 -2.62 -4.51
CA GLY A 544 -29.67 -1.56 -5.27
C GLY A 544 -29.65 -0.17 -4.65
N VAL A 545 -29.22 0.00 -3.39
CA VAL A 545 -29.08 1.33 -2.77
C VAL A 545 -27.74 1.93 -3.16
N SER A 546 -27.78 2.94 -4.04
CA SER A 546 -26.59 3.74 -4.37
C SER A 546 -26.17 4.63 -3.18
N GLU A 547 -24.92 5.08 -3.19
CA GLU A 547 -24.47 6.04 -2.18
C GLU A 547 -25.24 7.36 -2.24
N GLU A 548 -25.63 7.82 -3.43
CA GLU A 548 -26.47 8.99 -3.63
C GLU A 548 -27.85 8.80 -2.98
N ALA A 549 -28.49 7.65 -3.19
CA ALA A 549 -29.75 7.31 -2.54
C ALA A 549 -29.60 7.26 -1.02
N ALA A 550 -28.54 6.64 -0.50
CA ALA A 550 -28.25 6.62 0.92
C ALA A 550 -28.05 8.04 1.49
N ARG A 551 -27.35 8.93 0.77
CA ARG A 551 -27.18 10.34 1.16
C ARG A 551 -28.53 11.07 1.17
N ALA A 552 -29.40 10.83 0.20
CA ALA A 552 -30.75 11.40 0.17
C ALA A 552 -31.58 10.98 1.39
N ILE A 553 -31.56 9.67 1.73
CA ILE A 553 -32.21 9.14 2.94
C ILE A 553 -31.70 9.83 4.20
N LEU A 554 -30.38 9.97 4.34
CA LEU A 554 -29.77 10.61 5.51
C LEU A 554 -30.09 12.10 5.62
N ARG A 555 -30.12 12.82 4.49
CA ARG A 555 -30.52 14.23 4.43
C ARG A 555 -31.96 14.40 4.89
N GLU A 556 -32.87 13.56 4.39
CA GLU A 556 -34.25 13.61 4.84
C GLU A 556 -34.37 13.30 6.34
N ARG A 557 -33.67 12.28 6.84
CA ARG A 557 -33.68 11.94 8.27
C ARG A 557 -33.32 13.11 9.21
N LEU A 558 -32.65 14.18 8.73
CA LEU A 558 -32.42 15.41 9.50
C LEU A 558 -33.72 16.13 9.91
N ARG A 559 -34.82 15.94 9.18
CA ARG A 559 -36.15 16.46 9.57
C ARG A 559 -36.86 15.61 10.63
N GLY A 560 -36.30 14.46 10.98
CA GLY A 560 -36.89 13.49 11.91
C GLY A 560 -36.82 12.05 11.41
N PRO A 561 -36.91 11.07 12.31
CA PRO A 561 -36.92 9.65 11.95
C PRO A 561 -38.13 9.32 11.07
N PHE A 562 -37.97 8.34 10.19
CA PHE A 562 -39.08 7.78 9.42
C PHE A 562 -39.98 6.97 10.35
N THR A 563 -41.29 7.21 10.31
CA THR A 563 -42.25 6.54 11.20
C THR A 563 -42.91 5.32 10.55
N SER A 564 -43.03 5.32 9.22
CA SER A 564 -43.57 4.21 8.44
C SER A 564 -42.94 4.12 7.05
N LEU A 565 -43.32 3.10 6.27
CA LEU A 565 -42.90 2.97 4.88
C LEU A 565 -43.58 4.02 3.99
N GLU A 566 -44.83 4.39 4.27
CA GLU A 566 -45.54 5.46 3.57
C GLU A 566 -44.84 6.81 3.80
N ASP A 567 -44.48 7.11 5.05
CA ASP A 567 -43.71 8.32 5.40
C ASP A 567 -42.37 8.37 4.66
N PHE A 568 -41.64 7.25 4.64
CA PHE A 568 -40.40 7.12 3.89
C PHE A 568 -40.58 7.41 2.38
N ARG A 569 -41.61 6.83 1.75
CA ARG A 569 -41.88 7.00 0.32
C ARG A 569 -42.35 8.42 0.00
N ALA A 570 -43.16 9.02 0.85
CA ALA A 570 -43.69 10.37 0.66
C ALA A 570 -42.59 11.45 0.77
N ARG A 571 -41.53 11.19 1.53
CA ARG A 571 -40.48 12.19 1.80
C ARG A 571 -39.31 12.17 0.81
N LEU A 572 -39.15 11.13 0.00
CA LEU A 572 -38.02 11.00 -0.93
C LEU A 572 -38.45 11.19 -2.39
N HIS A 573 -37.91 12.24 -3.04
CA HIS A 573 -38.15 12.53 -4.45
C HIS A 573 -36.83 12.75 -5.23
N PRO A 574 -36.59 11.99 -6.32
CA PRO A 574 -37.37 10.85 -6.78
C PRO A 574 -37.33 9.68 -5.77
N PRO A 575 -38.30 8.75 -5.80
CA PRO A 575 -38.34 7.62 -4.89
C PRO A 575 -37.07 6.78 -5.00
N VAL A 576 -36.46 6.46 -3.87
CA VAL A 576 -35.37 5.47 -3.84
C VAL A 576 -35.98 4.09 -4.12
N ALA A 577 -35.62 3.50 -5.27
CA ALA A 577 -36.00 2.14 -5.60
C ALA A 577 -35.29 1.16 -4.66
N LEU A 578 -36.02 0.69 -3.64
CA LEU A 578 -35.58 -0.40 -2.79
C LEU A 578 -36.02 -1.72 -3.43
N PRO A 579 -35.14 -2.73 -3.60
CA PRO A 579 -35.58 -4.02 -4.08
C PRO A 579 -36.60 -4.62 -3.11
N GLU A 580 -37.56 -5.39 -3.64
CA GLU A 580 -38.61 -6.05 -2.82
C GLU A 580 -38.04 -6.95 -1.70
N SER A 581 -36.81 -7.44 -1.88
CA SER A 581 -36.07 -8.25 -0.90
C SER A 581 -35.38 -7.45 0.21
N ALA A 582 -35.39 -6.11 0.15
CA ALA A 582 -34.75 -5.26 1.15
C ALA A 582 -35.58 -5.24 2.44
N LYS A 583 -35.20 -6.09 3.40
CA LYS A 583 -35.74 -6.07 4.77
C LYS A 583 -35.21 -4.84 5.51
N LEU A 584 -35.91 -3.72 5.38
CA LEU A 584 -35.62 -2.48 6.11
C LEU A 584 -36.58 -2.37 7.30
N SER A 585 -36.04 -2.24 8.50
CA SER A 585 -36.85 -1.89 9.68
C SER A 585 -37.07 -0.37 9.71
N CYS A 586 -38.33 0.05 9.68
CA CYS A 586 -38.75 1.45 9.87
C CYS A 586 -39.14 1.76 11.34
N GLY A 587 -39.25 0.75 12.21
CA GLY A 587 -39.67 0.93 13.61
C GLY A 587 -38.53 1.11 14.61
N GLN A 588 -38.82 1.78 15.74
CA GLN A 588 -38.06 1.69 16.98
C GLN A 588 -38.27 0.31 17.61
N THR A 589 -37.62 -0.74 17.13
CA THR A 589 -37.66 -2.02 17.85
C THR A 589 -36.58 -2.05 18.92
N ASP A 590 -37.08 -2.02 20.15
CA ASP A 590 -36.38 -2.10 21.42
C ASP A 590 -35.26 -3.16 21.37
N LEU A 591 -34.02 -2.70 21.54
CA LEU A 591 -32.80 -3.51 21.48
C LEU A 591 -32.80 -4.69 22.46
N ARG A 592 -33.71 -4.70 23.45
CA ARG A 592 -33.84 -5.73 24.48
C ARG A 592 -34.37 -7.08 23.96
N LYS A 593 -35.13 -7.12 22.85
CA LYS A 593 -35.75 -8.37 22.37
C LYS A 593 -34.90 -9.20 21.40
N GLN A 594 -33.83 -8.66 20.82
CA GLN A 594 -32.99 -9.36 19.82
C GLN A 594 -31.68 -9.95 20.37
N VAL A 595 -31.35 -9.72 21.65
CA VAL A 595 -30.12 -10.25 22.28
C VAL A 595 -30.35 -11.61 22.95
N ALA A 596 -31.60 -12.05 23.09
CA ALA A 596 -31.92 -13.41 23.48
C ALA A 596 -32.05 -14.27 22.22
N LEU A 597 -31.03 -15.07 21.92
CA LEU A 597 -31.23 -16.30 21.17
C LEU A 597 -31.10 -17.47 22.15
N PRO A 598 -32.23 -18.12 22.47
CA PRO A 598 -32.31 -19.57 22.46
C PRO A 598 -33.22 -20.05 21.32
N GLU A 599 -33.02 -21.31 20.92
CA GLU A 599 -33.65 -21.98 19.80
C GLU A 599 -35.18 -21.98 19.87
N GLY A 600 -35.81 -21.68 18.73
CA GLY A 600 -37.21 -22.00 18.49
C GLY A 600 -38.24 -20.97 18.98
N GLN A 601 -38.23 -19.75 18.43
CA GLN A 601 -39.45 -18.95 18.23
C GLN A 601 -39.10 -17.69 17.42
N THR A 602 -39.58 -17.61 16.18
CA THR A 602 -39.58 -16.37 15.41
C THR A 602 -40.96 -15.75 15.50
N ASP A 603 -41.11 -14.65 16.23
CA ASP A 603 -42.17 -13.71 15.87
C ASP A 603 -41.93 -12.25 16.23
N SER A 604 -42.41 -11.42 15.29
CA SER A 604 -42.80 -10.01 15.38
C SER A 604 -41.72 -8.90 15.24
N PHE A 605 -41.37 -8.62 13.99
CA PHE A 605 -41.67 -7.36 13.23
C PHE A 605 -40.60 -7.18 12.15
N VAL A 606 -40.79 -7.93 11.07
CA VAL A 606 -40.11 -7.74 9.78
C VAL A 606 -41.16 -7.11 8.87
N CYS A 607 -40.92 -5.91 8.35
CA CYS A 607 -41.73 -5.39 7.26
C CYS A 607 -41.51 -6.30 6.05
N TYR A 608 -42.47 -7.18 5.78
CA TYR A 608 -42.53 -7.95 4.54
C TYR A 608 -43.09 -7.04 3.44
N LEU A 609 -42.42 -6.97 2.30
CA LEU A 609 -43.11 -6.76 1.03
C LEU A 609 -43.59 -8.14 0.58
N THR A 610 -44.84 -8.47 0.88
CA THR A 610 -45.53 -9.53 0.14
C THR A 610 -46.05 -8.94 -1.17
N PRO A 611 -45.77 -9.56 -2.34
CA PRO A 611 -46.51 -9.25 -3.54
C PRO A 611 -47.95 -9.72 -3.31
N THR A 612 -48.92 -8.84 -3.48
CA THR A 612 -50.31 -9.23 -3.68
C THR A 612 -50.40 -10.09 -4.93
N PRO A 613 -50.94 -11.33 -4.88
CA PRO A 613 -51.35 -12.05 -6.08
C PRO A 613 -52.75 -11.59 -6.52
N GLY A 614 -52.89 -11.29 -7.81
CA GLY A 614 -54.14 -10.92 -8.50
C GLY A 614 -54.29 -9.40 -8.64
N VAL A 615 -54.37 -8.79 -9.83
CA VAL A 615 -55.01 -9.20 -11.10
C VAL A 615 -54.09 -8.97 -12.29
#